data_AF-A0A5B2WUM7-F1
#
_entry.id   AF-A0A5B2WUM7-F1
#
_cell.length_a   1.000
_cell.length_b   1.000
_cell.length_c   1.000
_cell.angle_alpha   90.00
_cell.angle_beta   90.00
_cell.angle_gamma   90.00
#
_symmetry.space_group_name_H-M   'P 1'
#
loop_
_entity.id
_entity.type
_entity.pdbx_description
1 polymer ?
#
loop_
_entity_poly.entity_id
_entity_poly.type
_entity_poly.pdbx_seq_one_letter_code
_entity_poly.pdbx_strand_id
1 'polypeptide(L)'
;MAGADGNDQVARSPHFDVVLRGYNQRQVNERVTRLEFELRNAVRTRDGAVAQATELTRLLNITRHELEQAKQQLGRLANGPVNATNVTERVRVMMQLADEEIGELKQNAKNHAASTMAAADQQAADLVSRHQRQLAELEERRTQLDAKYKKYQDDLDKEYDGLRSTLTQEHRQLMAETTAEAERGRADVATRTAELAATRERVLAEHEERKAQLEAQYEQRKAELEKKYEDLLAQHASEHETLMTGAKSEAERITREAREHVATLDLEAAATRKTAQETLEKSLADKRSEAEKALAELTDKAAREAEEAVSTAKATAEETLSTANTTAAETLSAAKATAEQTVTTANTAAQETLSTAKATAEETVSTANAAAEQTVTSAKATAEETVTSAKATAERTLAEATEEAERKLAEATERLAKSRTLHQTVSAQFAATQAAMLDAAKHLAALPEPADLADPADPAAQEQPAATG
;
A
#
# COMPACT_ATOMS: atom_id res chain seq x y z
N MET A 1 38.72 112.28 -146.59
CA MET A 1 38.39 113.25 -147.65
C MET A 1 37.31 114.18 -147.12
N ALA A 2 37.51 115.50 -147.26
CA ALA A 2 36.59 116.62 -146.96
C ALA A 2 36.12 116.73 -145.49
N GLY A 3 36.35 117.81 -144.73
CA GLY A 3 36.30 119.22 -145.11
C GLY A 3 34.93 119.77 -144.71
N ALA A 4 34.84 120.31 -143.49
CA ALA A 4 33.75 121.19 -143.06
C ALA A 4 34.22 122.03 -141.86
N ASP A 5 34.94 123.10 -142.19
CA ASP A 5 35.04 124.29 -141.35
C ASP A 5 33.64 124.86 -141.06
N GLY A 6 33.48 125.46 -139.88
CA GLY A 6 32.42 126.43 -139.60
C GLY A 6 31.24 125.88 -138.82
N ASN A 7 31.27 126.04 -137.49
CA ASN A 7 30.48 127.11 -136.89
C ASN A 7 30.97 127.33 -135.45
N ASP A 8 31.84 128.31 -135.30
CA ASP A 8 32.32 128.86 -134.03
C ASP A 8 31.19 129.69 -133.39
N GLN A 9 30.00 129.09 -133.27
CA GLN A 9 28.94 129.61 -132.43
C GLN A 9 29.22 129.11 -131.04
N VAL A 10 30.02 129.88 -130.29
CA VAL A 10 29.87 129.95 -128.84
C VAL A 10 28.39 130.26 -128.63
N ALA A 11 27.58 129.22 -128.44
CA ALA A 11 26.16 129.34 -128.16
C ALA A 11 26.11 130.20 -126.90
N ARG A 12 25.83 131.49 -127.09
CA ARG A 12 25.63 132.44 -126.00
C ARG A 12 24.62 131.76 -125.10
N SER A 13 25.03 131.39 -123.89
CA SER A 13 24.15 130.71 -122.95
C SER A 13 22.83 131.47 -122.94
N PRO A 14 21.67 130.83 -123.18
CA PRO A 14 20.40 131.54 -123.15
C PRO A 14 20.24 132.11 -121.75
N HIS A 15 20.34 133.43 -121.62
CA HIS A 15 20.18 134.11 -120.34
C HIS A 15 18.67 134.28 -120.11
N PHE A 16 18.22 134.00 -118.89
CA PHE A 16 16.85 134.31 -118.49
C PHE A 16 16.72 135.82 -118.27
N ASP A 17 15.59 136.40 -118.69
CA ASP A 17 15.29 137.82 -118.43
C ASP A 17 15.13 138.09 -116.92
N VAL A 18 15.71 139.20 -116.44
CA VAL A 18 15.69 139.56 -115.00
C VAL A 18 14.52 140.49 -114.70
N VAL A 19 13.60 140.06 -113.83
CA VAL A 19 12.43 140.84 -113.39
C VAL A 19 12.49 141.13 -111.88
N LEU A 20 11.85 142.22 -111.44
CA LEU A 20 11.95 142.78 -110.07
C LEU A 20 11.69 141.77 -108.94
N ARG A 21 10.90 140.73 -109.20
CA ARG A 21 10.66 139.62 -108.26
C ARG A 21 10.78 138.27 -108.98
N GLY A 22 12.01 137.91 -109.35
CA GLY A 22 12.36 136.67 -110.04
C GLY A 22 12.99 135.59 -109.15
N TYR A 23 13.24 134.42 -109.73
CA TYR A 23 13.98 133.35 -109.06
C TYR A 23 15.43 133.77 -108.81
N ASN A 24 16.02 133.25 -107.73
CA ASN A 24 17.41 133.54 -107.39
C ASN A 24 18.34 133.01 -108.50
N GLN A 25 18.98 133.93 -109.21
CA GLN A 25 19.84 133.62 -110.37
C GLN A 25 20.95 132.61 -110.02
N ARG A 26 21.52 132.67 -108.80
CA ARG A 26 22.55 131.72 -108.37
C ARG A 26 21.99 130.30 -108.31
N GLN A 27 20.82 130.12 -107.72
CA GLN A 27 20.17 128.81 -107.61
C GLN A 27 19.74 128.27 -108.99
N VAL A 28 19.26 129.15 -109.88
CA VAL A 28 18.91 128.76 -111.25
C VAL A 28 20.15 128.32 -112.03
N ASN A 29 21.24 129.08 -111.96
CA ASN A 29 22.50 128.73 -112.61
C ASN A 29 23.07 127.41 -112.05
N GLU A 30 23.09 127.23 -110.72
CA GLU A 30 23.49 125.96 -110.09
C GLU A 30 22.64 124.78 -110.62
N ARG A 31 21.32 124.95 -110.76
CA ARG A 31 20.44 123.90 -111.28
C ARG A 31 20.64 123.63 -112.77
N VAL A 32 20.81 124.67 -113.60
CA VAL A 32 21.08 124.51 -115.03
C VAL A 32 22.42 123.83 -115.26
N THR A 33 23.48 124.25 -114.56
CA THR A 33 24.79 123.58 -114.63
C THR A 33 24.69 122.13 -114.18
N ARG A 34 23.90 121.82 -113.14
CA ARG A 34 23.63 120.43 -112.72
C ARG A 34 22.88 119.64 -113.80
N LEU A 35 21.84 120.21 -114.41
CA LEU A 35 21.08 119.56 -115.48
C LEU A 35 21.92 119.34 -116.75
N GLU A 36 22.77 120.30 -117.12
CA GLU A 36 23.70 120.14 -118.23
C GLU A 36 24.72 119.03 -117.97
N PHE A 37 25.20 118.90 -116.72
CA PHE A 37 26.07 117.81 -116.30
C PHE A 37 25.33 116.47 -116.32
N GLU A 38 24.11 116.40 -115.78
CA GLU A 38 23.24 115.23 -115.83
C GLU A 38 22.94 114.80 -117.27
N LEU A 39 22.62 115.75 -118.17
CA LEU A 39 22.36 115.47 -119.58
C LEU A 39 23.62 114.97 -120.30
N ARG A 40 24.79 115.60 -120.08
CA ARG A 40 26.06 115.12 -120.62
C ARG A 40 26.38 113.71 -120.16
N ASN A 41 26.15 113.41 -118.89
CA ASN A 41 26.32 112.06 -118.36
C ASN A 41 25.34 111.06 -118.98
N ALA A 42 24.06 111.43 -119.11
CA ALA A 42 23.04 110.58 -119.74
C ALA A 42 23.32 110.30 -121.22
N VAL A 43 23.84 111.29 -121.96
CA VAL A 43 24.29 111.10 -123.35
C VAL A 43 25.48 110.14 -123.39
N ARG A 44 26.46 110.31 -122.49
CA ARG A 44 27.61 109.41 -122.41
C ARG A 44 27.22 107.97 -122.06
N THR A 45 26.26 107.78 -121.16
CA THR A 45 25.77 106.43 -120.82
C THR A 45 24.95 105.83 -121.96
N ARG A 46 24.11 106.60 -122.63
CA ARG A 46 23.39 106.17 -123.85
C ARG A 46 24.37 105.72 -124.93
N ASP A 47 25.38 106.52 -125.22
CA ASP A 47 26.36 106.21 -126.27
C ASP A 47 27.18 104.96 -125.92
N GLY A 48 27.51 104.77 -124.63
CA GLY A 48 28.09 103.52 -124.12
C GLY A 48 27.17 102.30 -124.32
N ALA A 49 25.88 102.44 -124.01
CA ALA A 49 24.91 101.35 -124.21
C ALA A 49 24.70 101.01 -125.69
N VAL A 50 24.67 102.02 -126.57
CA VAL A 50 24.60 101.81 -128.02
C VAL A 50 25.84 101.07 -128.52
N ALA A 51 27.04 101.42 -128.06
CA ALA A 51 28.27 100.71 -128.42
C ALA A 51 28.28 99.24 -127.92
N GLN A 52 27.69 98.96 -126.75
CA GLN A 52 27.54 97.58 -126.27
C GLN A 52 26.52 96.79 -127.11
N ALA A 53 25.40 97.41 -127.49
CA ALA A 53 24.39 96.78 -128.33
C ALA A 53 24.95 96.44 -129.73
N THR A 54 25.79 97.31 -130.30
CA THR A 54 26.46 97.04 -131.58
C THR A 54 27.46 95.88 -131.45
N GLU A 55 28.25 95.80 -130.38
CA GLU A 55 29.17 94.68 -130.19
C GLU A 55 28.46 93.35 -129.93
N LEU A 56 27.40 93.33 -129.12
CA LEU A 56 26.58 92.13 -128.93
C LEU A 56 25.94 91.67 -130.24
N THR A 57 25.46 92.61 -131.06
CA THR A 57 24.93 92.29 -132.40
C THR A 57 26.02 91.69 -133.29
N ARG A 58 27.25 92.19 -133.21
CA ARG A 58 28.41 91.64 -133.94
C ARG A 58 28.71 90.21 -133.51
N LEU A 59 28.82 89.95 -132.20
CA LEU A 59 29.08 88.62 -131.64
C LEU A 59 27.97 87.62 -131.98
N LEU A 60 26.72 88.06 -131.93
CA LEU A 60 25.58 87.22 -132.27
C LEU A 60 25.59 86.82 -133.75
N ASN A 61 25.94 87.75 -134.65
CA ASN A 61 26.09 87.45 -136.06
C ASN A 61 27.27 86.49 -136.33
N ILE A 62 28.39 86.66 -135.62
CA ILE A 62 29.54 85.74 -135.71
C ILE A 62 29.14 84.33 -135.27
N THR A 63 28.55 84.18 -134.08
CA THR A 63 28.14 82.87 -133.55
C THR A 63 27.07 82.19 -134.41
N ARG A 64 26.13 82.96 -134.98
CA ARG A 64 25.18 82.42 -135.98
C ARG A 64 25.88 81.90 -137.21
N HIS A 65 26.89 82.62 -137.71
CA HIS A 65 27.65 82.18 -138.87
C HIS A 65 28.46 80.92 -138.57
N GLU A 66 29.13 80.87 -137.42
CA GLU A 66 29.88 79.70 -136.96
C GLU A 66 28.97 78.47 -136.78
N LEU A 67 27.79 78.64 -136.20
CA LEU A 67 26.81 77.57 -136.03
C LEU A 67 26.29 77.05 -137.36
N GLU A 68 26.04 77.93 -138.33
CA GLU A 68 25.61 77.53 -139.67
C GLU A 68 26.73 76.81 -140.43
N GLN A 69 27.97 77.28 -140.31
CA GLN A 69 29.15 76.58 -140.84
C GLN A 69 29.31 75.18 -140.22
N ALA A 70 29.18 75.07 -138.90
CA ALA A 70 29.26 73.79 -138.18
C ALA A 70 28.14 72.83 -138.61
N LYS A 71 26.90 73.32 -138.77
CA LYS A 71 25.77 72.53 -139.30
C LYS A 71 26.03 72.05 -140.72
N GLN A 72 26.56 72.89 -141.60
CA GLN A 72 26.89 72.51 -142.97
C GLN A 72 28.06 71.52 -143.02
N GLN A 73 29.05 71.65 -142.14
CA GLN A 73 30.15 70.69 -142.00
C GLN A 73 29.61 69.34 -141.51
N LEU A 74 28.77 69.32 -140.48
CA LEU A 74 28.12 68.12 -139.96
C LEU A 74 27.22 67.47 -141.02
N GLY A 75 26.42 68.24 -141.75
CA GLY A 75 25.56 67.73 -142.83
C GLY A 75 26.35 67.10 -143.97
N ARG A 76 27.50 67.69 -144.34
CA ARG A 76 28.45 67.09 -145.31
C ARG A 76 29.05 65.81 -144.77
N LEU A 77 29.47 65.80 -143.51
CA LEU A 77 29.98 64.62 -142.84
C LEU A 77 28.92 63.54 -142.72
N ALA A 78 27.66 63.82 -142.43
CA ALA A 78 26.62 62.81 -142.23
C ALA A 78 26.03 62.25 -143.55
N ASN A 79 25.78 63.12 -144.54
CA ASN A 79 25.01 62.78 -145.74
C ASN A 79 25.82 62.74 -147.04
N GLY A 80 27.10 63.13 -147.01
CA GLY A 80 27.98 63.09 -148.18
C GLY A 80 28.31 61.66 -148.65
N PRO A 81 28.60 61.46 -149.95
CA PRO A 81 29.07 60.19 -150.48
C PRO A 81 30.40 59.78 -149.84
N VAL A 82 30.60 58.48 -149.71
CA VAL A 82 31.75 57.87 -149.05
C VAL A 82 33.02 58.14 -149.88
N ASN A 83 33.88 59.02 -149.41
CA ASN A 83 35.23 59.23 -149.92
C ASN A 83 36.24 59.07 -148.77
N ALA A 84 37.52 58.84 -149.09
CA ALA A 84 38.55 58.51 -148.09
C ALA A 84 38.66 59.55 -146.96
N THR A 85 38.49 60.84 -147.28
CA THR A 85 38.52 61.94 -146.31
C THR A 85 37.29 61.93 -145.38
N ASN A 86 36.09 61.76 -145.91
CA ASN A 86 34.83 61.71 -145.14
C ASN A 86 34.77 60.48 -144.23
N VAL A 87 35.29 59.32 -144.65
CA VAL A 87 35.36 58.12 -143.81
C VAL A 87 36.29 58.33 -142.63
N THR A 88 37.45 58.94 -142.85
CA THR A 88 38.42 59.20 -141.78
C THR A 88 37.85 60.14 -140.73
N GLU A 89 37.17 61.22 -141.14
CA GLU A 89 36.51 62.16 -140.22
C GLU A 89 35.31 61.52 -139.50
N ARG A 90 34.48 60.72 -140.18
CA ARG A 90 33.38 59.96 -139.51
C ARG A 90 33.90 58.97 -138.49
N VAL A 91 34.95 58.22 -138.80
CA VAL A 91 35.57 57.26 -137.87
C VAL A 91 36.18 58.00 -136.68
N ARG A 92 36.80 59.17 -136.90
CA ARG A 92 37.29 60.02 -135.81
C ARG A 92 36.17 60.49 -134.89
N VAL A 93 35.05 60.96 -135.44
CA VAL A 93 33.87 61.36 -134.65
C VAL A 93 33.22 60.18 -133.93
N MET A 94 33.11 59.01 -134.58
CA MET A 94 32.63 57.78 -133.92
C MET A 94 33.55 57.33 -132.80
N MET A 95 34.87 57.43 -132.97
CA MET A 95 35.84 57.10 -131.92
C MET A 95 35.74 58.07 -130.74
N GLN A 96 35.56 59.37 -131.02
CA GLN A 96 35.32 60.37 -129.97
C GLN A 96 34.01 60.11 -129.22
N LEU A 97 32.93 59.78 -129.93
CA LEU A 97 31.66 59.41 -129.32
C LEU A 97 31.78 58.12 -128.49
N ALA A 98 32.51 57.13 -128.97
CA ALA A 98 32.78 55.90 -128.23
C ALA A 98 33.64 56.16 -126.98
N ASP A 99 34.64 57.04 -127.06
CA ASP A 99 35.44 57.48 -125.90
C ASP A 99 34.58 58.23 -124.87
N GLU A 100 33.67 59.09 -125.32
CA GLU A 100 32.68 59.77 -124.48
C GLU A 100 31.73 58.75 -123.82
N GLU A 101 31.18 57.80 -124.57
CA GLU A 101 30.28 56.76 -124.08
C GLU A 101 30.98 55.80 -123.08
N ILE A 102 32.23 55.42 -123.35
CA ILE A 102 33.08 54.68 -122.40
C ILE A 102 33.35 55.52 -121.15
N GLY A 103 33.54 56.83 -121.30
CA GLY A 103 33.67 57.78 -120.20
C GLY A 103 32.43 57.80 -119.31
N GLU A 104 31.26 57.90 -119.91
CA GLU A 104 29.96 57.85 -119.24
C GLU A 104 29.74 56.50 -118.55
N LEU A 105 30.00 55.38 -119.22
CA LEU A 105 29.88 54.05 -118.62
C LEU A 105 30.80 53.87 -117.41
N LYS A 106 32.06 54.33 -117.51
CA LYS A 106 33.00 54.31 -116.39
C LYS A 106 32.51 55.20 -115.26
N GLN A 107 31.97 56.38 -115.56
CA GLN A 107 31.44 57.29 -114.54
C GLN A 107 30.20 56.70 -113.87
N ASN A 108 29.30 56.08 -114.63
CA ASN A 108 28.11 55.40 -114.12
C ASN A 108 28.49 54.20 -113.24
N ALA A 109 29.47 53.39 -113.65
CA ALA A 109 30.00 52.28 -112.85
C ALA A 109 30.62 52.78 -111.53
N LYS A 110 31.40 53.86 -111.58
CA LYS A 110 31.95 54.51 -110.36
C LYS A 110 30.86 55.04 -109.45
N ASN A 111 29.85 55.73 -110.01
CA ASN A 111 28.72 56.25 -109.24
C ASN A 111 27.91 55.12 -108.60
N HIS A 112 27.70 54.02 -109.33
CA HIS A 112 27.01 52.84 -108.81
C HIS A 112 27.81 52.17 -107.69
N ALA A 113 29.12 51.95 -107.88
CA ALA A 113 30.00 51.41 -106.84
C ALA A 113 30.06 52.32 -105.60
N ALA A 114 30.13 53.64 -105.79
CA ALA A 114 30.09 54.59 -104.69
C ALA A 114 28.74 54.55 -103.94
N SER A 115 27.62 54.42 -104.67
CA SER A 115 26.29 54.28 -104.09
C SER A 115 26.12 52.98 -103.30
N THR A 116 26.60 51.85 -103.83
CA THR A 116 26.53 50.56 -103.13
C THR A 116 27.43 50.54 -101.89
N MET A 117 28.64 51.11 -101.98
CA MET A 117 29.51 51.27 -100.81
C MET A 117 28.87 52.19 -99.76
N ALA A 118 28.32 53.34 -100.16
CA ALA A 118 27.65 54.25 -99.23
C ALA A 118 26.44 53.60 -98.54
N ALA A 119 25.65 52.80 -99.28
CA ALA A 119 24.54 52.05 -98.71
C ALA A 119 25.02 50.96 -97.73
N ALA A 120 26.11 50.25 -98.05
CA ALA A 120 26.70 49.26 -97.15
C ALA A 120 27.27 49.90 -95.88
N ASP A 121 27.94 51.05 -95.99
CA ASP A 121 28.48 51.81 -94.86
C ASP A 121 27.35 52.32 -93.95
N GLN A 122 26.24 52.82 -94.52
CA GLN A 122 25.06 53.21 -93.75
C GLN A 122 24.45 52.02 -93.01
N GLN A 123 24.30 50.87 -93.68
CA GLN A 123 23.77 49.66 -93.04
C GLN A 123 24.68 49.18 -91.90
N ALA A 124 26.01 49.21 -92.10
CA ALA A 124 26.98 48.86 -91.06
C ALA A 124 26.89 49.83 -89.87
N ALA A 125 26.81 51.13 -90.13
CA ALA A 125 26.66 52.15 -89.08
C ALA A 125 25.34 52.01 -88.31
N ASP A 126 24.24 51.70 -89.00
CA ASP A 126 22.94 51.44 -88.39
C ASP A 126 22.96 50.19 -87.51
N LEU A 127 23.58 49.10 -87.98
CA LEU A 127 23.74 47.86 -87.22
C LEU A 127 24.56 48.09 -85.96
N VAL A 128 25.70 48.77 -86.07
CA VAL A 128 26.54 49.14 -84.92
C VAL A 128 25.75 50.00 -83.93
N SER A 129 25.02 51.00 -84.42
CA SER A 129 24.20 51.88 -83.57
C SER A 129 23.09 51.11 -82.85
N ARG A 130 22.42 50.16 -83.51
CA ARG A 130 21.41 49.30 -82.89
C ARG A 130 22.01 48.40 -81.83
N HIS A 131 23.15 47.77 -82.11
CA HIS A 131 23.83 46.91 -81.14
C HIS A 131 24.33 47.71 -79.93
N GLN A 132 24.88 48.90 -80.14
CA GLN A 132 25.28 49.78 -79.04
C GLN A 132 24.08 50.15 -78.15
N ARG A 133 22.93 50.47 -78.74
CA ARG A 133 21.69 50.72 -77.96
C ARG A 133 21.24 49.50 -77.18
N GLN A 134 21.27 48.31 -77.79
CA GLN A 134 20.91 47.06 -77.12
C GLN A 134 21.86 46.74 -75.96
N LEU A 135 23.16 46.94 -76.14
CA LEU A 135 24.14 46.74 -75.07
C LEU A 135 23.92 47.72 -73.92
N ALA A 136 23.69 49.01 -74.23
CA ALA A 136 23.37 50.01 -73.22
C ALA A 136 22.07 49.67 -72.45
N GLU A 137 21.03 49.23 -73.14
CA GLU A 137 19.77 48.80 -72.51
C GLU A 137 19.96 47.56 -71.62
N LEU A 138 20.78 46.60 -72.05
CA LEU A 138 21.12 45.43 -71.24
C LEU A 138 21.94 45.80 -70.00
N GLU A 139 22.90 46.71 -70.12
CA GLU A 139 23.69 47.23 -69.00
C GLU A 139 22.80 47.99 -68.01
N GLU A 140 21.89 48.84 -68.50
CA GLU A 140 20.92 49.54 -67.67
C GLU A 140 20.00 48.54 -66.95
N ARG A 141 19.49 47.54 -67.66
CA ARG A 141 18.62 46.52 -67.07
C ARG A 141 19.36 45.67 -66.03
N ARG A 142 20.62 45.33 -66.28
CA ARG A 142 21.48 44.63 -65.31
C ARG A 142 21.67 45.47 -64.05
N THR A 143 22.05 46.74 -64.18
CA THR A 143 22.28 47.62 -63.02
C THR A 143 20.99 47.86 -62.22
N GLN A 144 19.85 48.00 -62.90
CA GLN A 144 18.54 48.09 -62.24
C GLN A 144 18.19 46.80 -61.47
N LEU A 145 18.46 45.63 -62.04
CA LEU A 145 18.25 44.35 -61.35
C LEU A 145 19.17 44.20 -60.15
N ASP A 146 20.46 44.47 -60.31
CA ASP A 146 21.44 44.42 -59.21
C ASP A 146 21.04 45.37 -58.07
N ALA A 147 20.56 46.57 -58.39
CA ALA A 147 20.05 47.51 -57.39
C ALA A 147 18.78 47.01 -56.69
N LYS A 148 17.85 46.39 -57.43
CA LYS A 148 16.64 45.78 -56.85
C LYS A 148 16.98 44.61 -55.93
N TYR A 149 17.89 43.73 -56.34
CA TYR A 149 18.33 42.59 -55.52
C TYR A 149 19.03 43.06 -54.24
N LYS A 150 19.92 44.06 -54.32
CA LYS A 150 20.55 44.65 -53.14
C LYS A 150 19.53 45.23 -52.18
N LYS A 151 18.59 46.04 -52.67
CA LYS A 151 17.52 46.60 -51.83
C LYS A 151 16.68 45.50 -51.17
N TYR A 152 16.30 44.49 -51.94
CA TYR A 152 15.54 43.36 -51.40
C TYR A 152 16.31 42.61 -50.30
N GLN A 153 17.62 42.40 -50.46
CA GLN A 153 18.47 41.81 -49.42
C GLN A 153 18.56 42.71 -48.19
N ASP A 154 18.84 44.01 -48.37
CA ASP A 154 18.94 44.97 -47.27
C ASP A 154 17.63 45.06 -46.47
N ASP A 155 16.48 44.99 -47.16
CA ASP A 155 15.17 45.04 -46.51
C ASP A 155 14.85 43.73 -45.80
N LEU A 156 15.18 42.58 -46.41
CA LEU A 156 15.03 41.26 -45.78
C LEU A 156 15.91 41.13 -44.52
N ASP A 157 17.14 41.63 -44.57
CA ASP A 157 18.06 41.62 -43.42
C ASP A 157 17.52 42.49 -42.29
N LYS A 158 16.97 43.69 -42.59
CA LYS A 158 16.30 44.54 -41.58
C LYS A 158 15.07 43.87 -40.98
N GLU A 159 14.24 43.22 -41.79
CA GLU A 159 13.06 42.50 -41.31
C GLU A 159 13.48 41.32 -40.41
N TYR A 160 14.50 40.57 -40.81
CA TYR A 160 15.04 39.46 -40.04
C TYR A 160 15.65 39.93 -38.71
N ASP A 161 16.50 40.95 -38.74
CA ASP A 161 17.10 41.53 -37.53
C ASP A 161 16.05 42.15 -36.62
N GLY A 162 15.06 42.82 -37.18
CA GLY A 162 13.90 43.36 -36.46
C GLY A 162 13.13 42.27 -35.74
N LEU A 163 12.71 41.22 -36.46
CA LEU A 163 11.98 40.08 -35.90
C LEU A 163 12.81 39.32 -34.87
N ARG A 164 14.10 39.14 -35.13
CA ARG A 164 15.02 38.49 -34.19
C ARG A 164 15.17 39.31 -32.92
N SER A 165 15.25 40.63 -33.02
CA SER A 165 15.34 41.54 -31.87
C SER A 165 14.06 41.51 -31.04
N THR A 166 12.88 41.62 -31.66
CA THR A 166 11.60 41.57 -30.95
C THR A 166 11.40 40.23 -30.26
N LEU A 167 11.64 39.11 -30.96
CA LEU A 167 11.52 37.77 -30.38
C LEU A 167 12.50 37.56 -29.22
N THR A 168 13.73 38.07 -29.34
CA THR A 168 14.72 38.00 -28.25
C THR A 168 14.27 38.83 -27.04
N GLN A 169 13.67 40.00 -27.27
CA GLN A 169 13.16 40.87 -26.21
C GLN A 169 11.95 40.24 -25.51
N GLU A 170 10.98 39.72 -26.26
CA GLU A 170 9.81 39.01 -25.73
C GLU A 170 10.24 37.78 -24.94
N HIS A 171 11.18 36.99 -25.46
CA HIS A 171 11.71 35.85 -24.73
C HIS A 171 12.38 36.27 -23.42
N ARG A 172 13.22 37.32 -23.43
CA ARG A 172 13.83 37.84 -22.19
C ARG A 172 12.79 38.35 -21.20
N GLN A 173 11.75 39.03 -21.67
CA GLN A 173 10.66 39.53 -20.82
C GLN A 173 9.90 38.38 -20.18
N LEU A 174 9.50 37.37 -20.96
CA LEU A 174 8.81 36.19 -20.45
C LEU A 174 9.68 35.43 -19.44
N MET A 175 10.98 35.26 -19.71
CA MET A 175 11.90 34.63 -18.78
C MET A 175 12.05 35.45 -17.49
N ALA A 176 12.17 36.78 -17.59
CA ALA A 176 12.22 37.64 -16.41
C ALA A 176 10.93 37.58 -15.59
N GLU A 177 9.76 37.63 -16.24
CA GLU A 177 8.46 37.56 -15.59
C GLU A 177 8.24 36.22 -14.88
N THR A 178 8.51 35.10 -15.57
CA THR A 178 8.40 33.76 -14.97
C THR A 178 9.37 33.57 -13.81
N THR A 179 10.60 34.09 -13.89
CA THR A 179 11.54 34.05 -12.76
C THR A 179 11.05 34.88 -11.58
N ALA A 180 10.52 36.09 -11.82
CA ALA A 180 9.98 36.95 -10.77
C ALA A 180 8.73 36.34 -10.12
N GLU A 181 7.85 35.70 -10.89
CA GLU A 181 6.70 34.96 -10.37
C GLU A 181 7.12 33.77 -9.51
N ALA A 182 8.13 33.00 -9.95
CA ALA A 182 8.67 31.90 -9.16
C ALA A 182 9.31 32.38 -7.85
N GLU A 183 10.02 33.51 -7.88
CA GLU A 183 10.58 34.13 -6.67
C GLU A 183 9.50 34.63 -5.72
N ARG A 184 8.45 35.30 -6.22
CA ARG A 184 7.29 35.71 -5.42
C ARG A 184 6.59 34.50 -4.80
N GLY A 185 6.34 33.46 -5.58
CA GLY A 185 5.73 32.22 -5.08
C GLY A 185 6.58 31.55 -4.00
N ARG A 186 7.91 31.51 -4.16
CA ARG A 186 8.83 31.01 -3.13
C ARG A 186 8.81 31.87 -1.87
N ALA A 187 8.80 33.19 -2.01
CA ALA A 187 8.71 34.11 -0.88
C ALA A 187 7.38 33.94 -0.12
N ASP A 188 6.26 33.83 -0.83
CA ASP A 188 4.94 33.60 -0.23
C ASP A 188 4.84 32.25 0.49
N VAL A 189 5.50 31.21 -0.03
CA VAL A 189 5.60 29.92 0.67
C VAL A 189 6.50 30.04 1.90
N ALA A 190 7.62 30.77 1.81
CA ALA A 190 8.52 31.00 2.94
C ALA A 190 7.83 31.79 4.07
N THR A 191 7.03 32.81 3.75
CA THR A 191 6.26 33.57 4.75
C THR A 191 5.20 32.69 5.40
N ARG A 192 4.39 31.98 4.62
CA ARG A 192 3.36 31.05 5.16
C ARG A 192 3.96 29.95 6.03
N THR A 193 5.11 29.40 5.64
CA THR A 193 5.78 28.36 6.43
C THR A 193 6.34 28.92 7.74
N ALA A 194 6.87 30.15 7.74
CA ALA A 194 7.29 30.83 8.96
C ALA A 194 6.10 31.16 9.88
N GLU A 195 4.98 31.62 9.34
CA GLU A 195 3.73 31.86 10.09
C GLU A 195 3.17 30.56 10.69
N LEU A 196 3.17 29.47 9.93
CA LEU A 196 2.78 28.15 10.42
C LEU A 196 3.72 27.62 11.50
N ALA A 197 5.03 27.87 11.39
CA ALA A 197 5.99 27.50 12.43
C ALA A 197 5.76 28.30 13.71
N ALA A 198 5.58 29.62 13.61
CA ALA A 198 5.31 30.48 14.75
C ALA A 198 3.98 30.14 15.44
N THR A 199 2.92 29.87 14.68
CA THR A 199 1.63 29.43 15.25
C THR A 199 1.75 28.07 15.92
N ARG A 200 2.48 27.12 15.33
CA ARG A 200 2.76 25.82 15.95
C ARG A 200 3.52 25.96 17.26
N GLU A 201 4.55 26.79 17.29
CA GLU A 201 5.34 27.04 18.51
C GLU A 201 4.47 27.66 19.60
N ARG A 202 3.62 28.64 19.25
CA ARG A 202 2.65 29.22 20.18
C ARG A 202 1.67 28.19 20.73
N VAL A 203 1.09 27.35 19.88
CA VAL A 203 0.16 26.30 20.31
C VAL A 203 0.84 25.29 21.22
N LEU A 204 2.08 24.91 20.93
CA LEU A 204 2.87 24.03 21.80
C LEU A 204 3.12 24.67 23.16
N ALA A 205 3.52 25.94 23.20
CA ALA A 205 3.70 26.68 24.46
C ALA A 205 2.40 26.76 25.27
N GLU A 206 1.27 27.09 24.63
CA GLU A 206 -0.05 27.12 25.28
C GLU A 206 -0.45 25.73 25.84
N HIS A 207 -0.13 24.64 25.13
CA HIS A 207 -0.34 23.29 25.62
C HIS A 207 0.55 22.93 26.81
N GLU A 208 1.82 23.30 26.79
CA GLU A 208 2.74 23.07 27.91
C GLU A 208 2.32 23.86 29.15
N GLU A 209 1.95 25.14 28.99
CA GLU A 209 1.39 25.95 30.07
C GLU A 209 0.13 25.31 30.65
N ARG A 210 -0.79 24.86 29.80
CA ARG A 210 -2.04 24.21 30.25
C ARG A 210 -1.77 22.89 30.97
N LYS A 211 -0.78 22.11 30.51
CA LYS A 211 -0.34 20.89 31.18
C LYS A 211 0.24 21.20 32.56
N ALA A 212 1.14 22.18 32.65
CA ALA A 212 1.74 22.60 33.93
C ALA A 212 0.68 23.14 34.90
N GLN A 213 -0.31 23.91 34.42
CA GLN A 213 -1.44 24.37 35.22
C GLN A 213 -2.27 23.21 35.75
N LEU A 214 -2.56 22.20 34.91
CA LEU A 214 -3.34 21.03 35.32
C LEU A 214 -2.59 20.15 36.33
N GLU A 215 -1.28 19.96 36.14
CA GLU A 215 -0.41 19.27 37.10
C GLU A 215 -0.36 20.00 38.44
N ALA A 216 -0.23 21.33 38.43
CA ALA A 216 -0.28 22.13 39.65
C ALA A 216 -1.64 22.02 40.36
N GLN A 217 -2.76 22.06 39.62
CA GLN A 217 -4.10 21.85 40.17
C GLN A 217 -4.27 20.45 40.77
N TYR A 218 -3.72 19.43 40.12
CA TYR A 218 -3.75 18.06 40.61
C TYR A 218 -3.00 17.93 41.93
N GLU A 219 -1.77 18.45 42.01
CA GLU A 219 -0.97 18.40 43.24
C GLU A 219 -1.61 19.22 44.37
N GLN A 220 -2.19 20.39 44.07
CA GLN A 220 -2.96 21.15 45.06
C GLN A 220 -4.13 20.33 45.62
N ARG A 221 -4.94 19.73 44.75
CA ARG A 221 -6.11 18.93 45.16
C ARG A 221 -5.70 17.67 45.92
N LYS A 222 -4.58 17.06 45.55
CA LYS A 222 -4.00 15.92 46.25
C LYS A 222 -3.55 16.32 47.66
N ALA A 223 -2.78 17.40 47.79
CA ALA A 223 -2.34 17.91 49.09
C ALA A 223 -3.51 18.32 49.99
N GLU A 224 -4.55 18.95 49.44
CA GLU A 224 -5.79 19.25 50.17
C GLU A 224 -6.48 17.97 50.68
N LEU A 225 -6.49 16.91 49.87
CA LEU A 225 -7.12 15.65 50.22
C LEU A 225 -6.30 14.92 51.29
N GLU A 226 -4.98 14.87 51.15
CA GLU A 226 -4.05 14.33 52.15
C GLU A 226 -4.23 15.04 53.49
N LYS A 227 -4.28 16.38 53.49
CA LYS A 227 -4.57 17.15 54.69
C LYS A 227 -5.93 16.80 55.31
N LYS A 228 -6.99 16.69 54.50
CA LYS A 228 -8.32 16.26 55.00
C LYS A 228 -8.28 14.86 55.61
N TYR A 229 -7.50 13.94 55.05
CA TYR A 229 -7.31 12.60 55.61
C TYR A 229 -6.55 12.64 56.95
N GLU A 230 -5.49 13.44 57.04
CA GLU A 230 -4.74 13.63 58.29
C GLU A 230 -5.62 14.26 59.38
N ASP A 231 -6.36 15.31 59.05
CA ASP A 231 -7.31 15.96 59.96
C ASP A 231 -8.38 14.97 60.46
N LEU A 232 -8.92 14.12 59.57
CA LEU A 232 -9.90 13.10 59.93
C LEU A 232 -9.31 11.99 60.82
N LEU A 233 -8.08 11.55 60.53
CA LEU A 233 -7.37 10.58 61.37
C LEU A 233 -7.09 11.15 62.76
N ALA A 234 -6.65 12.40 62.85
CA ALA A 234 -6.44 13.10 64.11
C ALA A 234 -7.75 13.26 64.89
N GLN A 235 -8.85 13.59 64.21
CA GLN A 235 -10.18 13.67 64.80
C GLN A 235 -10.58 12.31 65.38
N HIS A 236 -10.51 11.22 64.61
CA HIS A 236 -10.83 9.88 65.09
C HIS A 236 -9.93 9.41 66.23
N ALA A 237 -8.63 9.75 66.20
CA ALA A 237 -7.72 9.46 67.31
C ALA A 237 -8.16 10.20 68.59
N SER A 238 -8.53 11.47 68.50
CA SER A 238 -9.01 12.26 69.64
C SER A 238 -10.37 11.79 70.17
N GLU A 239 -11.30 11.41 69.27
CA GLU A 239 -12.58 10.79 69.63
C GLU A 239 -12.37 9.45 70.33
N HIS A 240 -11.44 8.63 69.83
CA HIS A 240 -11.10 7.36 70.46
C HIS A 240 -10.44 7.58 71.84
N GLU A 241 -9.52 8.53 71.97
CA GLU A 241 -8.89 8.84 73.25
C GLU A 241 -9.89 9.35 74.29
N THR A 242 -10.80 10.25 73.89
CA THR A 242 -11.87 10.75 74.78
C THR A 242 -12.84 9.63 75.18
N LEU A 243 -13.22 8.75 74.26
CA LEU A 243 -14.04 7.57 74.59
C LEU A 243 -13.30 6.60 75.52
N MET A 244 -12.02 6.33 75.28
CA MET A 244 -11.23 5.40 76.08
C MET A 244 -10.94 5.93 77.48
N THR A 245 -10.68 7.24 77.62
CA THR A 245 -10.54 7.90 78.92
C THR A 245 -11.86 7.92 79.68
N GLY A 246 -12.97 8.22 78.99
CA GLY A 246 -14.33 8.11 79.55
C GLY A 246 -14.63 6.69 80.05
N ALA A 247 -14.40 5.67 79.23
CA ALA A 247 -14.60 4.27 79.60
C ALA A 247 -13.73 3.82 80.77
N LYS A 248 -12.46 4.26 80.83
CA LYS A 248 -11.58 3.99 81.98
C LYS A 248 -12.11 4.63 83.27
N SER A 249 -12.50 5.90 83.21
CA SER A 249 -13.04 6.60 84.38
C SER A 249 -14.32 5.94 84.91
N GLU A 250 -15.15 5.41 84.01
CA GLU A 250 -16.37 4.68 84.37
C GLU A 250 -16.06 3.29 84.95
N ALA A 251 -15.09 2.57 84.39
CA ALA A 251 -14.63 1.30 84.96
C ALA A 251 -14.01 1.48 86.37
N GLU A 252 -13.27 2.56 86.60
CA GLU A 252 -12.75 2.93 87.92
C GLU A 252 -13.87 3.29 88.90
N ARG A 253 -14.93 3.98 88.43
CA ARG A 253 -16.13 4.24 89.25
C ARG A 253 -16.81 2.95 89.68
N ILE A 254 -17.08 2.04 88.74
CA ILE A 254 -17.75 0.75 89.01
C ILE A 254 -16.91 -0.12 89.96
N THR A 255 -15.59 -0.20 89.75
CA THR A 255 -14.71 -0.99 90.63
C THR A 255 -14.62 -0.42 92.04
N ARG A 256 -14.63 0.91 92.20
CA ARG A 256 -14.71 1.55 93.51
C ARG A 256 -16.04 1.24 94.21
N GLU A 257 -17.16 1.41 93.51
CA GLU A 257 -18.50 1.10 94.05
C GLU A 257 -18.62 -0.38 94.46
N ALA A 258 -18.07 -1.30 93.66
CA ALA A 258 -18.03 -2.72 94.00
C ALA A 258 -17.19 -3.00 95.26
N ARG A 259 -16.04 -2.33 95.43
CA ARG A 259 -15.20 -2.48 96.64
C ARG A 259 -15.90 -1.95 97.88
N GLU A 260 -16.56 -0.80 97.77
CA GLU A 260 -17.36 -0.23 98.86
C GLU A 260 -18.48 -1.19 99.26
N HIS A 261 -19.16 -1.80 98.28
CA HIS A 261 -20.21 -2.80 98.53
C HIS A 261 -19.67 -4.11 99.17
N VAL A 262 -18.46 -4.54 98.82
CA VAL A 262 -17.83 -5.70 99.48
C VAL A 262 -17.48 -5.38 100.93
N ALA A 263 -16.92 -4.18 101.19
CA ALA A 263 -16.57 -3.75 102.54
C ALA A 263 -17.79 -3.65 103.48
N THR A 264 -18.96 -3.23 102.96
CA THR A 264 -20.21 -3.23 103.74
C THR A 264 -20.67 -4.64 104.08
N LEU A 265 -20.59 -5.59 103.13
CA LEU A 265 -20.96 -6.99 103.36
C LEU A 265 -20.06 -7.69 104.39
N ASP A 266 -18.76 -7.39 104.39
CA ASP A 266 -17.82 -7.95 105.37
C ASP A 266 -18.13 -7.48 106.80
N LEU A 267 -18.54 -6.22 106.98
CA LEU A 267 -18.97 -5.69 108.27
C LEU A 267 -20.26 -6.37 108.77
N GLU A 268 -21.22 -6.60 107.88
CA GLU A 268 -22.47 -7.30 108.20
C GLU A 268 -22.22 -8.78 108.56
N ALA A 269 -21.31 -9.46 107.85
CA ALA A 269 -20.90 -10.84 108.12
C ALA A 269 -20.17 -10.98 109.47
N ALA A 270 -19.33 -10.01 109.83
CA ALA A 270 -18.67 -9.98 111.13
C ALA A 270 -19.67 -9.80 112.28
N ALA A 271 -20.68 -8.94 112.10
CA ALA A 271 -21.73 -8.72 113.09
C ALA A 271 -22.58 -9.98 113.32
N THR A 272 -22.93 -10.72 112.26
CA THR A 272 -23.70 -11.97 112.36
C THR A 272 -22.91 -13.12 112.99
N ARG A 273 -21.59 -13.22 112.78
CA ARG A 273 -20.76 -14.23 113.46
C ARG A 273 -20.69 -14.01 114.97
N LYS A 274 -20.60 -12.75 115.40
CA LYS A 274 -20.57 -12.38 116.82
C LYS A 274 -21.87 -12.77 117.54
N THR A 275 -23.02 -12.46 116.94
CA THR A 275 -24.33 -12.81 117.52
C THR A 275 -24.56 -14.32 117.55
N ALA A 276 -24.07 -15.07 116.56
CA ALA A 276 -24.14 -16.53 116.55
C ALA A 276 -23.30 -17.18 117.68
N GLN A 277 -22.13 -16.64 117.99
CA GLN A 277 -21.29 -17.12 119.11
C GLN A 277 -21.94 -16.92 120.47
N GLU A 278 -22.49 -15.72 120.73
CA GLU A 278 -23.17 -15.40 121.99
C GLU A 278 -24.41 -16.30 122.23
N THR A 279 -25.07 -16.72 121.15
CA THR A 279 -26.24 -17.61 121.23
C THR A 279 -25.85 -19.07 121.54
N LEU A 280 -24.71 -19.54 121.02
CA LEU A 280 -24.19 -20.89 121.26
C LEU A 280 -23.73 -21.08 122.71
N GLU A 281 -23.06 -20.09 123.30
CA GLU A 281 -22.61 -20.15 124.70
C GLU A 281 -23.77 -20.28 125.68
N LYS A 282 -24.88 -19.56 125.41
CA LYS A 282 -26.10 -19.64 126.22
C LYS A 282 -26.75 -21.03 126.14
N SER A 283 -26.81 -21.62 124.94
CA SER A 283 -27.34 -22.98 124.74
C SER A 283 -26.52 -24.07 125.45
N LEU A 284 -25.20 -23.94 125.49
CA LEU A 284 -24.32 -24.90 126.18
C LEU A 284 -24.42 -24.82 127.71
N ALA A 285 -24.74 -23.64 128.27
CA ALA A 285 -25.01 -23.48 129.70
C ALA A 285 -26.32 -24.15 130.14
N ASP A 286 -27.40 -23.98 129.36
CA ASP A 286 -28.71 -24.57 129.65
C ASP A 286 -28.66 -26.11 129.58
N LYS A 287 -27.90 -26.68 128.63
CA LYS A 287 -27.75 -28.15 128.49
C LYS A 287 -26.94 -28.81 129.61
N ARG A 288 -26.02 -28.10 130.28
CA ARG A 288 -25.30 -28.62 131.45
C ARG A 288 -26.19 -28.71 132.69
N SER A 289 -27.11 -27.75 132.88
CA SER A 289 -28.06 -27.76 134.01
C SER A 289 -29.14 -28.85 133.89
N GLU A 290 -29.51 -29.24 132.66
CA GLU A 290 -30.45 -30.34 132.41
C GLU A 290 -29.82 -31.73 132.67
N ALA A 291 -28.52 -31.90 132.36
CA ALA A 291 -27.81 -33.16 132.53
C ALA A 291 -27.57 -33.54 134.01
N GLU A 292 -27.37 -32.58 134.90
CA GLU A 292 -27.21 -32.84 136.35
C GLU A 292 -28.51 -33.29 137.04
N LYS A 293 -29.68 -32.85 136.54
CA LYS A 293 -30.99 -33.30 137.06
C LYS A 293 -31.33 -34.73 136.61
N ALA A 294 -30.98 -35.13 135.39
CA ALA A 294 -31.26 -36.46 134.86
C ALA A 294 -30.45 -37.59 135.54
N LEU A 295 -29.25 -37.27 136.06
CA LEU A 295 -28.39 -38.23 136.78
C LEU A 295 -28.91 -38.60 138.18
N ALA A 296 -29.68 -37.72 138.84
CA ALA A 296 -30.28 -38.00 140.16
C ALA A 296 -31.57 -38.84 140.08
N GLU A 297 -32.32 -38.75 138.99
CA GLU A 297 -33.54 -39.56 138.77
C GLU A 297 -33.24 -41.00 138.30
N LEU A 298 -32.11 -41.24 137.63
CA LEU A 298 -31.70 -42.57 137.16
C LEU A 298 -31.24 -43.51 138.30
N THR A 299 -30.72 -42.96 139.41
CA THR A 299 -30.28 -43.75 140.57
C THR A 299 -31.43 -44.29 141.43
N ASP A 300 -32.59 -43.63 141.47
CA ASP A 300 -33.78 -44.10 142.18
C ASP A 300 -34.65 -45.08 141.35
N LYS A 301 -34.52 -45.04 140.02
CA LYS A 301 -35.27 -45.93 139.10
C LYS A 301 -34.63 -47.32 138.97
N ALA A 302 -33.30 -47.39 138.98
CA ALA A 302 -32.55 -48.64 138.84
C ALA A 302 -32.74 -49.63 140.02
N ALA A 303 -33.15 -49.16 141.20
CA ALA A 303 -33.44 -50.01 142.35
C ALA A 303 -34.80 -50.74 142.28
N ARG A 304 -35.76 -50.25 141.47
CA ARG A 304 -37.12 -50.83 141.35
C ARG A 304 -37.26 -51.82 140.19
N GLU A 305 -36.48 -51.64 139.11
CA GLU A 305 -36.56 -52.48 137.91
C GLU A 305 -35.85 -53.84 138.05
N ALA A 306 -35.00 -54.04 139.08
CA ALA A 306 -34.33 -55.30 139.37
C ALA A 306 -35.25 -56.38 140.01
N GLU A 307 -36.38 -55.99 140.62
CA GLU A 307 -37.33 -56.91 141.26
C GLU A 307 -38.39 -57.45 140.28
N GLU A 308 -38.65 -56.74 139.17
CA GLU A 308 -39.71 -57.07 138.19
C GLU A 308 -39.22 -57.99 137.05
N ALA A 309 -37.92 -57.99 136.74
CA ALA A 309 -37.30 -58.76 135.65
C ALA A 309 -37.26 -60.30 135.85
N VAL A 310 -37.49 -60.80 137.07
CA VAL A 310 -37.50 -62.25 137.38
C VAL A 310 -38.85 -62.91 137.03
N SER A 311 -39.94 -62.14 136.91
CA SER A 311 -41.30 -62.65 136.67
C SER A 311 -41.60 -62.90 135.19
N THR A 312 -41.11 -62.04 134.30
CA THR A 312 -41.46 -62.03 132.87
C THR A 312 -40.66 -63.04 132.03
N ALA A 313 -39.53 -63.53 132.53
CA ALA A 313 -38.68 -64.52 131.84
C ALA A 313 -39.30 -65.94 131.74
N LYS A 314 -40.41 -66.22 132.43
CA LYS A 314 -41.03 -67.56 132.50
C LYS A 314 -42.12 -67.82 131.45
N ALA A 315 -42.70 -66.79 130.83
CA ALA A 315 -43.85 -66.96 129.91
C ALA A 315 -43.45 -67.02 128.42
N THR A 316 -42.36 -66.37 128.02
CA THR A 316 -41.89 -66.27 126.62
C THR A 316 -41.23 -67.54 126.06
N ALA A 317 -41.10 -68.60 126.87
CA ALA A 317 -40.52 -69.88 126.46
C ALA A 317 -41.53 -70.88 125.85
N GLU A 318 -42.84 -70.71 126.08
CA GLU A 318 -43.87 -71.65 125.56
C GLU A 318 -44.36 -71.29 124.14
N GLU A 319 -44.13 -70.04 123.68
CA GLU A 319 -44.58 -69.53 122.38
C GLU A 319 -43.72 -70.01 121.19
N THR A 320 -42.46 -70.39 121.42
CA THR A 320 -41.48 -70.71 120.36
C THR A 320 -41.50 -72.17 119.87
N LEU A 321 -42.29 -73.07 120.47
CA LEU A 321 -42.29 -74.51 120.16
C LEU A 321 -43.42 -74.95 119.21
N SER A 322 -44.47 -74.14 119.01
CA SER A 322 -45.66 -74.51 118.21
C SER A 322 -45.54 -74.14 116.72
N THR A 323 -44.91 -73.01 116.40
CA THR A 323 -44.78 -72.49 115.03
C THR A 323 -43.74 -73.23 114.17
N ALA A 324 -42.76 -73.89 114.78
CA ALA A 324 -41.67 -74.58 114.07
C ALA A 324 -42.10 -75.88 113.34
N ASN A 325 -43.15 -76.57 113.81
CA ASN A 325 -43.55 -77.88 113.28
C ASN A 325 -44.41 -77.84 112.00
N THR A 326 -45.08 -76.72 111.70
CA THR A 326 -45.96 -76.61 110.53
C THR A 326 -45.20 -76.26 109.24
N THR A 327 -44.17 -75.42 109.35
CA THR A 327 -43.42 -74.90 108.18
C THR A 327 -42.46 -75.92 107.54
N ALA A 328 -42.08 -76.98 108.28
CA ALA A 328 -41.17 -78.01 107.80
C ALA A 328 -41.80 -79.04 106.84
N ALA A 329 -43.13 -79.20 106.80
CA ALA A 329 -43.80 -80.21 105.97
C ALA A 329 -44.07 -79.76 104.52
N GLU A 330 -44.27 -78.46 104.26
CA GLU A 330 -44.67 -77.96 102.93
C GLU A 330 -43.48 -77.58 102.03
N THR A 331 -42.36 -77.16 102.62
CA THR A 331 -41.17 -76.72 101.85
C THR A 331 -40.37 -77.87 101.24
N LEU A 332 -40.54 -79.12 101.71
CA LEU A 332 -39.96 -80.30 101.06
C LEU A 332 -40.59 -80.62 99.69
N SER A 333 -41.82 -80.17 99.44
CA SER A 333 -42.56 -80.43 98.20
C SER A 333 -42.24 -79.42 97.09
N ALA A 334 -42.14 -78.13 97.42
CA ALA A 334 -41.87 -77.08 96.45
C ALA A 334 -40.42 -77.07 95.95
N ALA A 335 -39.45 -77.36 96.82
CA ALA A 335 -38.03 -77.33 96.47
C ALA A 335 -37.61 -78.41 95.45
N LYS A 336 -38.35 -79.52 95.35
CA LYS A 336 -38.03 -80.63 94.42
C LYS A 336 -38.44 -80.33 92.97
N ALA A 337 -39.50 -79.56 92.76
CA ALA A 337 -40.02 -79.27 91.42
C ALA A 337 -39.26 -78.13 90.70
N THR A 338 -38.77 -77.13 91.43
CA THR A 338 -38.07 -75.99 90.81
C THR A 338 -36.64 -76.33 90.40
N ALA A 339 -35.98 -77.25 91.10
CA ALA A 339 -34.61 -77.67 90.79
C ALA A 339 -34.47 -78.42 89.44
N GLU A 340 -35.47 -79.21 89.03
CA GLU A 340 -35.43 -79.96 87.76
C GLU A 340 -35.70 -79.08 86.52
N GLN A 341 -36.44 -77.98 86.67
CA GLN A 341 -36.79 -77.08 85.55
C GLN A 341 -35.65 -76.10 85.19
N THR A 342 -34.83 -75.68 86.17
CA THR A 342 -33.72 -74.74 85.93
C THR A 342 -32.53 -75.40 85.20
N VAL A 343 -32.30 -76.70 85.40
CA VAL A 343 -31.19 -77.43 84.75
C VAL A 343 -31.45 -77.64 83.24
N THR A 344 -32.70 -77.84 82.83
CA THR A 344 -33.06 -78.11 81.43
C THR A 344 -33.10 -76.85 80.57
N THR A 345 -33.47 -75.70 81.13
CA THR A 345 -33.55 -74.43 80.37
C THR A 345 -32.16 -73.79 80.18
N ALA A 346 -31.26 -73.94 81.15
CA ALA A 346 -29.90 -73.41 81.07
C ALA A 346 -29.03 -74.12 80.01
N ASN A 347 -29.26 -75.41 79.75
CA ASN A 347 -28.46 -76.20 78.81
C ASN A 347 -28.79 -75.90 77.33
N THR A 348 -30.05 -75.57 77.02
CA THR A 348 -30.50 -75.30 75.64
C THR A 348 -30.05 -73.91 75.16
N ALA A 349 -30.12 -72.89 76.03
CA ALA A 349 -29.68 -71.54 75.68
C ALA A 349 -28.17 -71.44 75.43
N ALA A 350 -27.35 -72.23 76.14
CA ALA A 350 -25.90 -72.26 75.97
C ALA A 350 -25.44 -72.89 74.63
N GLN A 351 -26.22 -73.79 74.02
CA GLN A 351 -25.87 -74.42 72.74
C GLN A 351 -26.20 -73.55 71.52
N GLU A 352 -27.25 -72.71 71.56
CA GLU A 352 -27.61 -71.82 70.44
C GLU A 352 -26.67 -70.61 70.30
N THR A 353 -26.15 -70.06 71.40
CA THR A 353 -25.18 -68.94 71.36
C THR A 353 -23.80 -69.40 70.86
N LEU A 354 -23.46 -70.68 71.04
CA LEU A 354 -22.19 -71.25 70.56
C LEU A 354 -22.20 -71.51 69.04
N SER A 355 -23.36 -71.80 68.43
CA SER A 355 -23.48 -72.11 67.00
C SER A 355 -23.41 -70.86 66.11
N THR A 356 -24.05 -69.77 66.56
CA THR A 356 -24.09 -68.49 65.83
C THR A 356 -22.76 -67.73 65.92
N ALA A 357 -22.08 -67.78 67.07
CA ALA A 357 -20.74 -67.21 67.21
C ALA A 357 -19.67 -67.93 66.37
N LYS A 358 -19.84 -69.23 66.09
CA LYS A 358 -18.90 -70.04 65.31
C LYS A 358 -18.91 -69.69 63.81
N ALA A 359 -20.08 -69.43 63.23
CA ALA A 359 -20.21 -69.11 61.80
C ALA A 359 -19.61 -67.73 61.44
N THR A 360 -19.79 -66.72 62.29
CA THR A 360 -19.26 -65.36 62.05
C THR A 360 -17.75 -65.27 62.29
N ALA A 361 -17.20 -66.13 63.15
CA ALA A 361 -15.77 -66.24 63.37
C ALA A 361 -15.04 -66.92 62.18
N GLU A 362 -15.63 -67.93 61.54
CA GLU A 362 -15.01 -68.65 60.41
C GLU A 362 -14.86 -67.78 59.14
N GLU A 363 -15.79 -66.85 58.88
CA GLU A 363 -15.71 -65.90 57.75
C GLU A 363 -14.62 -64.81 57.97
N THR A 364 -14.47 -64.33 59.21
CA THR A 364 -13.46 -63.33 59.58
C THR A 364 -12.03 -63.91 59.59
N VAL A 365 -11.89 -65.21 59.89
CA VAL A 365 -10.61 -65.93 59.84
C VAL A 365 -10.17 -66.22 58.40
N SER A 366 -11.09 -66.48 57.48
CA SER A 366 -10.77 -66.76 56.07
C SER A 366 -10.11 -65.56 55.36
N THR A 367 -10.65 -64.36 55.58
CA THR A 367 -10.10 -63.12 54.98
C THR A 367 -8.78 -62.68 55.64
N ALA A 368 -8.58 -62.95 56.93
CA ALA A 368 -7.33 -62.70 57.62
C ALA A 368 -6.20 -63.69 57.24
N ASN A 369 -6.54 -64.95 56.95
CA ASN A 369 -5.55 -65.98 56.56
C ASN A 369 -4.94 -65.73 55.18
N ALA A 370 -5.69 -65.19 54.21
CA ALA A 370 -5.14 -64.84 52.90
C ALA A 370 -4.04 -63.75 52.98
N ALA A 371 -4.15 -62.81 53.93
CA ALA A 371 -3.12 -61.80 54.18
C ALA A 371 -1.92 -62.34 54.97
N ALA A 372 -2.12 -63.36 55.82
CA ALA A 372 -1.05 -64.04 56.56
C ALA A 372 -0.22 -64.99 55.67
N GLU A 373 -0.83 -65.63 54.67
CA GLU A 373 -0.15 -66.52 53.73
C GLU A 373 0.96 -65.84 52.91
N GLN A 374 0.81 -64.55 52.58
CA GLN A 374 1.82 -63.78 51.82
C GLN A 374 3.05 -63.42 52.66
N THR A 375 2.93 -63.37 53.99
CA THR A 375 4.03 -63.04 54.91
C THR A 375 4.77 -64.29 55.39
N VAL A 376 4.09 -65.44 55.46
CA VAL A 376 4.69 -66.74 55.84
C VAL A 376 5.46 -67.38 54.68
N THR A 377 5.03 -67.18 53.44
CA THR A 377 5.72 -67.72 52.25
C THR A 377 7.13 -67.17 52.06
N SER A 378 7.38 -65.90 52.40
CA SER A 378 8.74 -65.32 52.35
C SER A 378 9.62 -65.77 53.53
N ALA A 379 9.04 -66.12 54.67
CA ALA A 379 9.76 -66.48 55.89
C ALA A 379 10.15 -67.98 55.98
N LYS A 380 9.48 -68.89 55.26
CA LYS A 380 9.74 -70.35 55.34
C LYS A 380 10.46 -70.96 54.13
N ALA A 381 10.66 -70.23 53.04
CA ALA A 381 11.75 -70.54 52.10
C ALA A 381 13.10 -70.70 52.85
N THR A 382 13.28 -69.97 53.95
CA THR A 382 14.40 -70.08 54.90
C THR A 382 14.35 -71.28 55.87
N ALA A 383 13.19 -71.96 56.03
CA ALA A 383 13.08 -73.18 56.87
C ALA A 383 12.94 -74.47 56.05
N GLU A 384 12.65 -74.38 54.75
CA GLU A 384 12.75 -75.46 53.77
C GLU A 384 14.19 -75.98 53.59
N GLU A 385 15.20 -75.20 53.95
CA GLU A 385 16.62 -75.62 54.05
C GLU A 385 16.88 -76.57 55.24
N THR A 386 16.10 -76.46 56.33
CA THR A 386 16.31 -77.27 57.55
C THR A 386 15.60 -78.63 57.55
N VAL A 387 14.44 -78.78 56.89
CA VAL A 387 13.64 -80.05 56.92
C VAL A 387 13.86 -80.94 55.69
N THR A 388 14.46 -80.42 54.62
CA THR A 388 15.04 -81.26 53.54
C THR A 388 16.02 -82.31 54.09
N SER A 389 16.63 -82.08 55.25
CA SER A 389 17.42 -83.09 55.98
C SER A 389 16.58 -84.20 56.65
N ALA A 390 15.37 -83.91 57.13
CA ALA A 390 14.53 -84.86 57.87
C ALA A 390 13.70 -85.77 56.95
N LYS A 391 13.28 -85.26 55.79
CA LYS A 391 12.56 -86.00 54.75
C LYS A 391 13.36 -87.20 54.20
N ALA A 392 14.69 -87.12 54.16
CA ALA A 392 15.56 -88.22 53.70
C ALA A 392 15.49 -89.51 54.56
N THR A 393 14.93 -89.45 55.77
CA THR A 393 14.98 -90.57 56.73
C THR A 393 13.71 -91.43 56.77
N ALA A 394 12.52 -90.88 56.47
CA ALA A 394 11.24 -91.60 56.60
C ALA A 394 10.70 -92.19 55.29
N GLU A 395 11.09 -91.64 54.13
CA GLU A 395 10.80 -92.26 52.82
C GLU A 395 11.45 -93.65 52.68
N ARG A 396 12.42 -93.99 53.55
CA ARG A 396 13.02 -95.32 53.65
C ARG A 396 12.10 -96.38 54.29
N THR A 397 11.00 -95.99 54.94
CA THR A 397 9.96 -96.90 55.48
C THR A 397 8.71 -97.01 54.59
N LEU A 398 8.64 -96.25 53.48
CA LEU A 398 7.58 -96.28 52.49
C LEU A 398 7.41 -97.64 51.78
N ALA A 399 8.47 -98.33 51.39
CA ALA A 399 8.36 -99.22 50.21
C ALA A 399 7.75 -100.61 50.46
N GLU A 400 7.55 -101.06 51.69
CA GLU A 400 7.27 -102.48 51.99
C GLU A 400 5.76 -102.85 52.12
N ALA A 401 4.82 -101.91 52.30
CA ALA A 401 3.40 -102.26 52.57
C ALA A 401 2.46 -102.21 51.35
N THR A 402 2.86 -101.52 50.29
CA THR A 402 2.06 -101.34 49.06
C THR A 402 2.00 -102.55 48.14
N GLU A 403 2.81 -103.60 48.35
CA GLU A 403 2.91 -104.72 47.40
C GLU A 403 1.79 -105.78 47.55
N GLU A 404 1.02 -105.80 48.66
CA GLU A 404 0.21 -106.97 49.02
C GLU A 404 -1.29 -106.92 48.65
N ALA A 405 -1.92 -105.74 48.49
CA ALA A 405 -3.40 -105.66 48.34
C ALA A 405 -3.91 -105.41 46.91
N GLU A 406 -3.07 -104.92 45.99
CA GLU A 406 -3.38 -104.76 44.55
C GLU A 406 -3.87 -106.07 43.91
N ARG A 407 -3.61 -107.22 44.53
CA ARG A 407 -4.03 -108.53 44.08
C ARG A 407 -5.55 -108.80 44.13
N LYS A 408 -6.34 -108.13 44.98
CA LYS A 408 -7.79 -108.45 45.15
C LYS A 408 -8.75 -107.63 44.30
N LEU A 409 -8.27 -106.53 43.72
CA LEU A 409 -9.06 -105.65 42.86
C LEU A 409 -9.29 -106.26 41.44
N ALA A 410 -8.54 -107.30 41.07
CA ALA A 410 -8.57 -107.87 39.72
C ALA A 410 -9.75 -108.82 39.42
N GLU A 411 -10.40 -109.41 40.43
CA GLU A 411 -11.27 -110.58 40.20
C GLU A 411 -12.77 -110.25 40.07
N ALA A 412 -13.23 -109.13 40.64
CA ALA A 412 -14.65 -108.79 40.68
C ALA A 412 -15.11 -107.95 39.46
N THR A 413 -14.21 -107.15 38.90
CA THR A 413 -14.44 -106.27 37.75
C THR A 413 -14.72 -107.03 36.44
N GLU A 414 -14.36 -108.30 36.34
CA GLU A 414 -14.54 -109.08 35.11
C GLU A 414 -15.98 -109.60 34.89
N ARG A 415 -16.74 -109.85 35.96
CA ARG A 415 -18.03 -110.57 35.85
C ARG A 415 -19.22 -109.69 35.46
N LEU A 416 -19.23 -108.41 35.83
CA LEU A 416 -20.37 -107.53 35.54
C LEU A 416 -20.28 -106.87 34.15
N ALA A 417 -19.06 -106.61 33.68
CA ALA A 417 -18.77 -105.99 32.38
C ALA A 417 -19.14 -106.86 31.16
N LYS A 418 -19.36 -108.17 31.33
CA LYS A 418 -19.64 -109.09 30.21
C LYS A 418 -21.12 -109.24 29.81
N SER A 419 -22.10 -108.85 30.63
CA SER A 419 -23.51 -109.24 30.37
C SER A 419 -24.43 -108.15 29.81
N ARG A 420 -24.31 -106.87 30.21
CA ARG A 420 -25.27 -105.84 29.77
C ARG A 420 -24.81 -104.94 28.62
N THR A 421 -23.50 -104.82 28.41
CA THR A 421 -22.91 -104.25 27.19
C THR A 421 -23.38 -104.99 25.93
N LEU A 422 -23.73 -106.28 26.04
CA LEU A 422 -24.29 -107.05 24.93
C LEU A 422 -25.76 -106.74 24.61
N HIS A 423 -26.56 -106.28 25.60
CA HIS A 423 -27.99 -106.05 25.37
C HIS A 423 -28.33 -104.62 24.95
N GLN A 424 -27.50 -103.63 25.35
CA GLN A 424 -27.67 -102.24 24.91
C GLN A 424 -27.28 -102.01 23.44
N THR A 425 -26.31 -102.74 22.87
CA THR A 425 -25.76 -102.38 21.55
C THR A 425 -26.52 -102.94 20.35
N VAL A 426 -27.12 -104.13 20.43
CA VAL A 426 -27.74 -104.76 19.23
C VAL A 426 -29.09 -104.13 18.87
N SER A 427 -29.89 -103.69 19.83
CA SER A 427 -31.22 -103.14 19.53
C SER A 427 -31.17 -101.71 18.97
N ALA A 428 -30.11 -100.95 19.27
CA ALA A 428 -29.95 -99.58 18.77
C ALA A 428 -29.49 -99.51 17.30
N GLN A 429 -28.80 -100.53 16.78
CA GLN A 429 -28.14 -100.44 15.46
C GLN A 429 -28.97 -100.92 14.25
N PHE A 430 -30.04 -101.70 14.43
CA PHE A 430 -30.80 -102.23 13.28
C PHE A 430 -31.87 -101.27 12.72
N ALA A 431 -32.42 -100.36 13.54
CA ALA A 431 -33.41 -99.38 13.06
C ALA A 431 -32.77 -98.17 12.36
N ALA A 432 -31.55 -97.78 12.76
CA ALA A 432 -30.84 -96.62 12.20
C ALA A 432 -30.33 -96.84 10.76
N THR A 433 -30.19 -98.08 10.29
CA THR A 433 -29.51 -98.41 9.03
C THR A 433 -30.44 -98.67 7.84
N GLN A 434 -31.73 -98.97 8.05
CA GLN A 434 -32.62 -99.31 6.93
C GLN A 434 -33.24 -98.08 6.23
N ALA A 435 -33.50 -96.98 6.95
CA ALA A 435 -34.08 -95.78 6.35
C ALA A 435 -33.04 -94.95 5.57
N ALA A 436 -31.79 -94.89 6.04
CA ALA A 436 -30.71 -94.18 5.35
C ALA A 436 -30.24 -94.85 4.05
N MET A 437 -30.54 -96.15 3.83
CA MET A 437 -30.17 -96.86 2.61
C MET A 437 -31.15 -96.67 1.44
N LEU A 438 -32.38 -96.20 1.67
CA LEU A 438 -33.39 -96.01 0.62
C LEU A 438 -33.40 -94.59 0.02
N ASP A 439 -32.73 -93.63 0.66
CA ASP A 439 -32.38 -92.34 0.06
C ASP A 439 -31.04 -92.38 -0.71
N ALA A 440 -30.61 -93.61 -1.03
CA ALA A 440 -29.96 -94.00 -2.28
C ALA A 440 -29.19 -92.85 -2.97
N ALA A 441 -27.88 -92.79 -2.82
CA ALA A 441 -27.00 -93.84 -3.34
C ALA A 441 -27.49 -94.46 -4.68
N LYS A 442 -28.00 -93.60 -5.57
CA LYS A 442 -27.97 -93.73 -7.03
C LYS A 442 -27.65 -92.36 -7.65
N HIS A 443 -26.50 -91.76 -7.33
CA HIS A 443 -25.23 -91.95 -8.05
C HIS A 443 -25.06 -91.01 -9.25
N LEU A 444 -23.92 -90.40 -9.56
CA LEU A 444 -22.66 -90.11 -8.87
C LEU A 444 -21.76 -89.56 -10.01
N ALA A 445 -21.47 -88.26 -10.05
CA ALA A 445 -20.34 -87.73 -10.83
C ALA A 445 -19.97 -86.30 -10.38
N ALA A 446 -18.69 -86.13 -10.05
CA ALA A 446 -17.97 -84.86 -9.89
C ALA A 446 -18.27 -84.01 -8.63
N LEU A 447 -17.73 -84.50 -7.50
CA LEU A 447 -16.89 -83.79 -6.51
C LEU A 447 -17.13 -82.28 -6.27
N PRO A 448 -17.49 -81.94 -5.03
CA PRO A 448 -16.68 -80.99 -4.26
C PRO A 448 -16.42 -81.39 -2.80
N GLU A 449 -15.29 -80.86 -2.32
CA GLU A 449 -14.80 -80.57 -0.95
C GLU A 449 -15.41 -81.26 0.28
N PRO A 450 -14.55 -81.79 1.19
CA PRO A 450 -14.90 -81.96 2.58
C PRO A 450 -14.38 -80.79 3.42
N ALA A 451 -15.31 -80.22 4.18
CA ALA A 451 -14.98 -79.62 5.46
C ALA A 451 -14.78 -80.74 6.50
N ASP A 452 -13.80 -80.47 7.37
CA ASP A 452 -13.95 -80.58 8.81
C ASP A 452 -13.87 -81.92 9.55
N LEU A 453 -13.16 -81.78 10.67
CA LEU A 453 -13.15 -82.54 11.92
C LEU A 453 -12.29 -83.82 11.90
N ALA A 454 -11.06 -83.76 12.42
CA ALA A 454 -10.67 -83.48 13.81
C ALA A 454 -11.15 -84.55 14.78
N ASP A 455 -10.64 -85.76 14.60
CA ASP A 455 -9.55 -86.36 15.38
C ASP A 455 -8.98 -87.45 14.45
N PRO A 456 -7.76 -87.98 14.63
CA PRO A 456 -7.66 -89.05 15.60
C PRO A 456 -6.25 -89.29 16.18
N ALA A 457 -6.24 -90.05 17.26
CA ALA A 457 -5.30 -91.17 17.44
C ALA A 457 -3.79 -90.77 17.56
N ASP A 458 -2.92 -91.60 18.07
CA ASP A 458 -2.99 -93.01 18.34
C ASP A 458 -1.97 -93.28 19.47
N PRO A 459 -2.16 -94.40 20.18
CA PRO A 459 -1.42 -94.81 21.34
C PRO A 459 -0.28 -95.76 20.96
N ALA A 460 0.53 -96.08 21.96
CA ALA A 460 1.37 -97.26 22.05
C ALA A 460 1.74 -97.33 23.53
N ALA A 461 1.70 -98.44 24.25
CA ALA A 461 1.44 -99.83 23.95
C ALA A 461 1.14 -100.49 25.32
N GLN A 462 0.33 -101.55 25.38
CA GLN A 462 0.78 -102.90 25.76
C GLN A 462 1.31 -103.07 27.20
N GLU A 463 1.03 -104.11 27.96
CA GLU A 463 0.25 -105.35 27.82
C GLU A 463 0.47 -106.02 29.20
N GLN A 464 -0.58 -106.45 29.91
CA GLN A 464 -0.77 -107.86 30.29
C GLN A 464 0.16 -108.44 31.40
N PRO A 465 -0.03 -109.68 31.89
CA PRO A 465 -1.24 -110.52 31.91
C PRO A 465 -1.45 -111.29 33.24
N ALA A 466 -2.59 -112.00 33.28
CA ALA A 466 -2.77 -113.36 33.81
C ALA A 466 -2.42 -113.67 35.28
N ALA A 467 -3.43 -114.06 36.05
CA ALA A 467 -3.56 -115.44 36.56
C ALA A 467 -4.75 -115.59 37.54
N THR A 468 -5.60 -116.58 37.23
CA THR A 468 -6.20 -117.59 38.15
C THR A 468 -7.15 -117.11 39.26
N GLY A 469 -8.37 -117.64 39.43
CA GLY A 469 -9.01 -118.79 38.78
C GLY A 469 -10.43 -119.03 39.27
#